data_AF-A0A382E511-F1
#
_entry.id   AF-A0A382E511-F1
#
_cell.length_a   1.000
_cell.length_b   1.000
_cell.length_c   1.000
_cell.angle_alpha   90.00
_cell.angle_beta   90.00
_cell.angle_gamma   90.00
#
_symmetry.space_group_name_H-M   'P 1'
#
loop_
_entity.id
_entity.type
_entity.pdbx_description
1 polymer ?
#
loop_
_entity_poly.entity_id
_entity_poly.type
_entity_poly.pdbx_seq_one_letter_code
_entity_poly.pdbx_strand_id
1 'polypeptide(L)'
;MTEPSQDDITQIVSSIFDIQETVISTETLRFKIDSYDFKDKFVRLAQNLELLGMVTRLEKSYDGLYLDISRIAKPKKKWLSKSFVPRILFVVTVIMVLVDGYYRTDFVNSLSFIGNPTEMSVLYAFSLIGILGVHESGHLIAAKKHKIKTTWPYFIPGVPVFGIPTFGALIQSRGLTINRDILFDVAIAGPIAGLIIAIIVSMFGALTS
;
A
#
# COMPACT_ATOMS: atom_id res chain seq x y z
N MET A 1 0.08 22.29 16.77
CA MET A 1 -0.50 21.07 17.37
C MET A 1 0.13 20.97 18.74
N THR A 2 -0.68 21.17 19.77
CA THR A 2 -0.32 20.96 21.18
C THR A 2 0.15 19.52 21.37
N GLU A 3 1.21 19.32 22.14
CA GLU A 3 1.67 17.98 22.49
C GLU A 3 0.58 17.26 23.31
N PRO A 4 0.28 15.99 23.03
CA PRO A 4 -0.66 15.22 23.85
C PRO A 4 -0.10 15.09 25.27
N SER A 5 -0.91 15.40 26.28
CA SER A 5 -0.56 15.24 27.69
C SER A 5 -0.47 13.76 28.06
N GLN A 6 0.29 13.42 29.11
CA GLN A 6 0.31 12.06 29.66
C GLN A 6 -1.09 11.59 30.10
N ASP A 7 -1.93 12.53 30.57
CA ASP A 7 -3.30 12.26 30.95
C ASP A 7 -4.18 11.89 29.75
N ASP A 8 -3.99 12.56 28.61
CA ASP A 8 -4.71 12.25 27.36
C ASP A 8 -4.39 10.83 26.88
N ILE A 9 -3.12 10.43 26.98
CA ILE A 9 -2.65 9.08 26.59
C ILE A 9 -3.25 8.04 27.52
N THR A 10 -3.22 8.29 28.83
CA THR A 10 -3.76 7.39 29.84
C THR A 10 -5.27 7.21 29.67
N GLN A 11 -6.01 8.29 29.37
CA GLN A 11 -7.45 8.23 29.09
C GLN A 11 -7.77 7.43 27.83
N ILE A 12 -6.97 7.57 26.77
CA ILE A 12 -7.14 6.78 25.54
C ILE A 12 -6.92 5.29 25.81
N VAL A 13 -5.86 4.94 26.56
CA VAL A 13 -5.56 3.54 26.88
C VAL A 13 -6.63 2.93 27.77
N SER A 14 -7.04 3.63 28.83
CA SER A 14 -8.05 3.16 29.78
C SER A 14 -9.45 3.03 29.17
N SER A 15 -9.74 3.78 28.10
CA SER A 15 -10.99 3.63 27.36
C SER A 15 -11.08 2.33 26.54
N ILE A 16 -9.96 1.65 26.31
CA ILE A 16 -9.88 0.45 25.45
C ILE A 16 -9.46 -0.80 26.25
N PHE A 17 -8.57 -0.63 27.23
CA PHE A 17 -7.99 -1.72 28.02
C PHE A 17 -8.19 -1.49 29.52
N ASP A 18 -8.40 -2.59 30.23
CA ASP A 18 -8.32 -2.61 31.69
C ASP A 18 -6.84 -2.60 32.10
N ILE A 19 -6.41 -1.50 32.71
CA ILE A 19 -5.02 -1.26 33.10
C ILE A 19 -4.81 -1.80 34.52
N GLN A 20 -3.84 -2.70 34.69
CA GLN A 20 -3.45 -3.19 36.01
C GLN A 20 -2.37 -2.30 36.64
N GLU A 21 -1.36 -1.94 35.85
CA GLU A 21 -0.22 -1.15 36.31
C GLU A 21 0.24 -0.19 35.22
N THR A 22 0.70 0.99 35.63
CA THR A 22 1.29 2.00 34.74
C THR A 22 2.71 2.29 35.20
N VAL A 23 3.68 2.08 34.32
CA VAL A 23 5.08 2.43 34.53
C VAL A 23 5.42 3.58 33.60
N ILE A 24 5.66 4.76 34.20
CA ILE A 24 5.99 5.99 33.48
C ILE A 24 7.50 6.12 33.42
N SER A 25 8.05 6.15 32.21
CA SER A 25 9.45 6.52 31.95
C SER A 25 9.49 7.85 31.18
N THR A 26 10.64 8.51 31.18
CA THR A 26 10.86 9.80 30.49
C THR A 26 10.62 9.74 28.98
N GLU A 27 10.78 8.57 28.35
CA GLU A 27 10.61 8.39 26.90
C GLU A 27 9.44 7.48 26.50
N THR A 28 8.96 6.65 27.41
CA THR A 28 7.96 5.61 27.12
C THR A 28 6.93 5.47 28.24
N LEU A 29 5.66 5.40 27.88
CA LEU A 29 4.58 5.05 28.80
C LEU A 29 4.27 3.56 28.64
N ARG A 30 4.45 2.78 29.72
CA ARG A 30 4.24 1.33 29.72
C ARG A 30 3.01 0.97 30.55
N PHE A 31 2.09 0.21 29.98
CA PHE A 31 0.85 -0.22 30.64
C PHE A 31 0.76 -1.75 30.66
N LYS A 32 0.52 -2.34 31.84
CA LYS A 32 0.22 -3.77 31.98
C LYS A 32 -1.28 -4.00 31.76
N ILE A 33 -1.62 -4.94 30.89
CA ILE A 33 -3.01 -5.26 30.51
C ILE A 33 -3.36 -6.73 30.81
N ASP A 34 -4.63 -6.96 31.16
CA ASP A 34 -5.15 -8.28 31.59
C ASP A 34 -6.07 -8.97 30.57
N SER A 35 -5.88 -8.67 29.28
CA SER A 35 -6.86 -9.08 28.26
C SER A 35 -6.38 -10.27 27.43
N TYR A 36 -7.16 -11.36 27.43
CA TYR A 36 -7.04 -12.48 26.49
C TYR A 36 -7.49 -12.12 25.06
N ASP A 37 -8.46 -11.21 24.91
CA ASP A 37 -8.92 -10.68 23.62
C ASP A 37 -8.39 -9.26 23.38
N PHE A 38 -7.13 -9.18 22.95
CA PHE A 38 -6.41 -7.91 22.80
C PHE A 38 -6.21 -7.48 21.34
N LYS A 39 -6.42 -8.36 20.35
CA LYS A 39 -6.03 -8.09 18.95
C LYS A 39 -6.76 -6.88 18.37
N ASP A 40 -8.08 -6.88 18.37
CA ASP A 40 -8.87 -5.79 17.78
C ASP A 40 -8.79 -4.51 18.61
N LYS A 41 -8.73 -4.65 19.94
CA LYS A 41 -8.51 -3.53 20.87
C LYS A 41 -7.17 -2.84 20.60
N PHE A 42 -6.11 -3.62 20.41
CA PHE A 42 -4.78 -3.12 20.08
C PHE A 42 -4.77 -2.39 18.73
N VAL A 43 -5.48 -2.94 17.73
CA VAL A 43 -5.61 -2.29 16.42
C VAL A 43 -6.27 -0.93 16.52
N ARG A 44 -7.37 -0.83 17.27
CA ARG A 44 -8.06 0.46 17.52
C ARG A 44 -7.18 1.45 18.27
N LEU A 45 -6.48 0.98 19.31
CA LEU A 45 -5.57 1.82 20.09
C LEU A 45 -4.43 2.37 19.21
N ALA A 46 -3.79 1.51 18.42
CA ALA A 46 -2.70 1.91 17.53
C ALA A 46 -3.15 2.95 16.49
N GLN A 47 -4.33 2.78 15.91
CA GLN A 47 -4.90 3.74 14.96
C GLN A 47 -5.18 5.11 15.60
N ASN A 48 -5.71 5.13 16.83
CA ASN A 48 -5.98 6.37 17.56
C ASN A 48 -4.68 7.10 17.93
N LEU A 49 -3.67 6.37 18.42
CA LEU A 49 -2.38 6.92 18.79
C LEU A 49 -1.58 7.43 17.58
N GLU A 50 -1.72 6.80 16.41
CA GLU A 50 -1.08 7.25 15.18
C GLU A 50 -1.56 8.65 14.74
N LEU A 51 -2.84 8.99 15.00
CA LEU A 51 -3.37 10.33 14.74
C LEU A 51 -2.68 11.41 15.58
N LEU A 52 -2.22 11.04 16.78
CA LEU A 52 -1.49 11.89 17.70
C LEU A 52 0.03 11.86 17.45
N GLY A 53 0.51 11.06 16.49
CA GLY A 53 1.94 10.91 16.18
C GLY A 53 2.70 10.03 17.17
N MET A 54 1.99 9.12 17.85
CA MET A 54 2.56 8.13 18.76
C MET A 54 2.47 6.73 18.14
N VAL A 55 3.34 5.83 18.60
CA VAL A 55 3.29 4.41 18.28
C VAL A 55 3.10 3.60 19.56
N THR A 56 2.38 2.50 19.43
CA THR A 56 2.23 1.51 20.49
C THR A 56 2.85 0.19 20.05
N ARG A 57 3.53 -0.48 20.97
CA ARG A 57 4.08 -1.81 20.78
C ARG A 57 3.53 -2.72 21.87
N LEU A 58 3.09 -3.91 21.47
CA LEU A 58 2.71 -4.97 22.39
C LEU A 58 3.93 -5.86 22.69
N GLU A 59 4.25 -6.05 23.96
CA GLU A 59 5.31 -6.93 24.44
C GLU A 59 4.71 -7.97 25.39
N LYS A 60 5.02 -9.25 25.18
CA LYS A 60 4.61 -10.34 26.08
C LYS A 60 5.80 -10.71 26.96
N SER A 61 5.62 -10.63 28.27
CA SER A 61 6.60 -11.06 29.27
C SER A 61 6.05 -12.25 30.06
N TYR A 62 6.87 -12.81 30.96
CA TYR A 62 6.49 -13.94 31.81
C TYR A 62 5.31 -13.62 32.75
N ASP A 63 5.17 -12.35 33.14
CA ASP A 63 4.19 -11.87 34.13
C ASP A 63 2.98 -11.13 33.50
N GLY A 64 2.87 -11.12 32.17
CA GLY A 64 1.71 -10.53 31.49
C GLY A 64 2.02 -9.84 30.16
N LEU A 65 1.04 -9.06 29.70
CA LEU A 65 1.10 -8.29 28.45
C LEU A 65 1.32 -6.81 28.77
N TYR A 66 2.23 -6.19 28.02
CA TYR A 66 2.66 -4.81 28.19
C TYR A 66 2.43 -4.02 26.91
N LEU A 67 1.88 -2.82 27.04
CA LEU A 67 1.74 -1.82 25.97
C LEU A 67 2.78 -0.73 26.18
N ASP A 68 3.72 -0.63 25.26
CA ASP A 68 4.73 0.42 25.24
C ASP A 68 4.33 1.51 24.25
N ILE A 69 4.06 2.71 24.76
CA ILE A 69 3.72 3.88 23.96
C ILE A 69 4.92 4.81 23.89
N SER A 70 5.32 5.14 22.67
CA SER A 70 6.45 6.04 22.40
C SER A 70 6.12 7.02 21.29
N ARG A 71 6.87 8.13 21.24
CA ARG A 71 6.70 9.17 20.21
C ARG A 71 7.34 8.71 18.90
N ILE A 72 6.67 8.95 17.77
CA ILE A 72 7.27 8.73 16.46
C ILE A 72 8.14 9.95 16.12
N ALA A 73 9.45 9.75 15.94
CA ALA A 73 10.31 10.78 15.37
C ALA A 73 9.84 11.09 13.93
N LYS A 74 9.21 12.25 13.71
CA LYS A 74 8.73 12.64 12.38
C LYS A 74 9.95 12.87 11.46
N PRO A 75 10.12 12.12 10.35
CA PRO A 75 11.21 12.39 9.41
C PRO A 75 11.04 13.79 8.79
N LYS A 76 12.14 14.55 8.70
CA LYS A 76 12.15 15.90 8.11
C LYS A 76 11.57 15.86 6.68
N LYS A 77 10.59 16.73 6.43
CA LYS A 77 9.78 16.79 5.20
C LYS A 77 10.68 17.07 3.97
N LYS A 78 10.88 16.11 3.07
CA LYS A 78 11.50 16.35 1.76
C LYS A 78 10.55 17.12 0.83
N TRP A 79 11.13 18.05 0.07
CA TRP A 79 10.49 19.20 -0.58
C TRP A 79 9.83 18.93 -1.95
N LEU A 80 10.00 17.75 -2.53
CA LEU A 80 9.36 17.41 -3.81
C LEU A 80 7.86 17.09 -3.59
N SER A 81 7.01 17.81 -4.31
CA SER A 81 5.54 17.78 -4.20
C SER A 81 4.97 16.35 -4.21
N LYS A 82 4.42 15.94 -3.05
CA LYS A 82 3.90 14.59 -2.76
C LYS A 82 2.76 14.10 -3.66
N SER A 83 2.21 14.93 -4.55
CA SER A 83 1.03 14.57 -5.37
C SER A 83 1.26 14.61 -6.88
N PHE A 84 2.31 15.27 -7.37
CA PHE A 84 2.52 15.44 -8.81
C PHE A 84 3.41 14.36 -9.42
N VAL A 85 4.36 13.84 -8.63
CA VAL A 85 5.29 12.77 -9.05
C VAL A 85 4.58 11.50 -9.55
N PRO A 86 3.58 10.92 -8.83
CA PRO A 86 2.89 9.73 -9.32
C PRO A 86 2.18 9.96 -10.67
N ARG A 87 1.66 11.17 -10.91
CA ARG A 87 0.94 11.51 -12.14
C ARG A 87 1.90 11.62 -13.32
N ILE A 88 3.03 12.30 -13.15
CA ILE A 88 4.07 12.36 -14.18
C ILE A 88 4.55 10.96 -14.53
N LEU A 89 4.86 10.17 -13.50
CA LEU A 89 5.32 8.80 -13.69
C LEU A 89 4.29 7.94 -14.45
N PHE A 90 3.01 8.04 -14.09
CA PHE A 90 1.95 7.36 -14.82
C PHE A 90 1.90 7.75 -16.30
N VAL A 91 1.95 9.06 -16.61
CA VAL A 91 1.96 9.54 -18.00
C VAL A 91 3.19 9.02 -18.76
N VAL A 92 4.38 9.07 -18.15
CA VAL A 92 5.60 8.56 -18.77
C VAL A 92 5.50 7.05 -18.99
N THR A 93 4.99 6.28 -18.04
CA THR A 93 4.80 4.84 -18.19
C THR A 93 3.81 4.52 -19.32
N VAL A 94 2.68 5.24 -19.43
CA VAL A 94 1.73 5.07 -20.52
C VAL A 94 2.39 5.31 -21.87
N ILE A 95 3.21 6.37 -22.00
CA ILE A 95 3.96 6.65 -23.23
C ILE A 95 4.93 5.51 -23.55
N MET A 96 5.69 5.02 -22.57
CA MET A 96 6.63 3.91 -22.78
C MET A 96 5.91 2.63 -23.24
N VAL A 97 4.75 2.31 -22.64
CA VAL A 97 3.95 1.15 -23.03
C VAL A 97 3.35 1.30 -24.43
N LEU A 98 2.89 2.49 -24.81
CA LEU A 98 2.40 2.76 -26.16
C LEU A 98 3.52 2.61 -27.21
N VAL A 99 4.70 3.17 -26.94
CA VAL A 99 5.87 3.05 -27.83
C VAL A 99 6.27 1.58 -28.00
N ASP A 100 6.35 0.84 -26.90
CA ASP A 100 6.67 -0.59 -26.94
C ASP A 100 5.63 -1.39 -27.73
N GLY A 101 4.34 -1.13 -27.50
CA GLY A 101 3.25 -1.77 -28.23
C GLY A 101 3.33 -1.51 -29.73
N TYR A 102 3.61 -0.27 -30.13
CA TYR A 102 3.76 0.10 -31.55
C TYR A 102 4.88 -0.70 -32.22
N TYR A 103 6.09 -0.67 -31.64
CA TYR A 103 7.25 -1.35 -32.23
C TYR A 103 7.11 -2.87 -32.20
N ARG A 104 6.45 -3.45 -31.18
CA ARG A 104 6.14 -4.88 -31.16
C ARG A 104 5.16 -5.24 -32.27
N THR A 105 4.10 -4.46 -32.47
CA THR A 105 3.15 -4.73 -33.55
C THR A 105 3.80 -4.57 -34.92
N ASP A 106 4.61 -3.53 -35.12
CA ASP A 106 5.34 -3.33 -36.38
C ASP A 106 6.29 -4.50 -36.69
N PHE A 107 7.04 -4.95 -35.69
CA PHE A 107 7.90 -6.13 -35.81
C PHE A 107 7.09 -7.39 -36.14
N VAL A 108 5.99 -7.66 -35.44
CA VAL A 108 5.15 -8.84 -35.71
C VAL A 108 4.49 -8.75 -37.08
N ASN A 109 4.07 -7.56 -37.53
CA ASN A 109 3.50 -7.35 -38.86
C ASN A 109 4.48 -7.69 -39.99
N SER A 110 5.79 -7.59 -39.76
CA SER A 110 6.80 -8.04 -40.73
C SER A 110 6.80 -9.56 -40.94
N LEU A 111 6.28 -10.33 -39.98
CA LEU A 111 6.15 -11.79 -40.02
C LEU A 111 4.74 -12.21 -40.44
N SER A 112 3.72 -11.61 -39.83
CA SER A 112 2.30 -11.88 -40.07
C SER A 112 1.49 -10.63 -39.76
N PHE A 113 0.68 -10.16 -40.71
CA PHE A 113 -0.15 -8.98 -40.50
C PHE A 113 -1.20 -9.23 -39.41
N ILE A 114 -1.06 -8.55 -38.27
CA ILE A 114 -1.97 -8.64 -37.12
C ILE A 114 -2.84 -7.38 -36.96
N GLY A 115 -2.49 -6.26 -37.60
CA GLY A 115 -3.31 -5.04 -37.60
C GLY A 115 -2.50 -3.75 -37.63
N ASN A 116 -3.16 -2.60 -37.49
CA ASN A 116 -2.48 -1.31 -37.47
C ASN A 116 -1.66 -1.15 -36.18
N PRO A 117 -0.34 -0.83 -36.25
CA PRO A 117 0.50 -0.65 -35.06
C PRO A 117 -0.02 0.37 -34.04
N THR A 118 -0.66 1.45 -34.49
CA THR A 118 -1.19 2.47 -33.59
C THR A 118 -2.39 1.96 -32.80
N GLU A 119 -3.36 1.32 -33.45
CA GLU A 119 -4.54 0.75 -32.79
C GLU A 119 -4.15 -0.37 -31.83
N MET A 120 -3.27 -1.26 -32.26
CA MET A 120 -2.78 -2.37 -31.45
C MET A 120 -1.96 -1.88 -30.24
N SER A 121 -1.19 -0.80 -30.40
CA SER A 121 -0.47 -0.21 -29.27
C SER A 121 -1.40 0.32 -28.18
N VAL A 122 -2.55 0.89 -28.56
CA VAL A 122 -3.56 1.38 -27.62
C VAL A 122 -4.21 0.22 -26.88
N LEU A 123 -4.59 -0.85 -27.59
CA LEU A 123 -5.14 -2.06 -26.97
C LEU A 123 -4.12 -2.72 -26.03
N TYR A 124 -2.88 -2.83 -26.46
CA TYR A 124 -1.77 -3.35 -25.64
C TYR A 124 -1.59 -2.52 -24.37
N ALA A 125 -1.54 -1.19 -24.49
CA ALA A 125 -1.40 -0.29 -23.35
C ALA A 125 -2.60 -0.36 -22.41
N PHE A 126 -3.82 -0.40 -22.94
CA PHE A 126 -5.04 -0.52 -22.15
C PHE A 126 -5.04 -1.83 -21.35
N SER A 127 -4.70 -2.95 -21.98
CA SER A 127 -4.60 -4.25 -21.30
C SER A 127 -3.51 -4.26 -20.23
N LEU A 128 -2.28 -3.83 -20.55
CA LEU A 128 -1.16 -3.91 -19.62
C LEU A 128 -1.33 -2.93 -18.44
N ILE A 129 -1.65 -1.67 -18.72
CA ILE A 129 -1.89 -0.66 -17.68
C ILE A 129 -3.16 -1.00 -16.89
N GLY A 130 -4.17 -1.56 -17.54
CA GLY A 130 -5.40 -2.03 -16.87
C GLY A 130 -5.11 -3.11 -15.84
N ILE A 131 -4.32 -4.13 -16.20
CA ILE A 131 -3.94 -5.21 -15.27
C ILE A 131 -3.16 -4.65 -14.08
N LEU A 132 -2.15 -3.80 -14.32
CA LEU A 132 -1.37 -3.14 -13.25
C LEU A 132 -2.25 -2.24 -12.38
N GLY A 133 -3.14 -1.47 -13.00
CA GLY A 133 -4.07 -0.58 -12.30
C GLY A 133 -5.00 -1.35 -11.37
N VAL A 134 -5.55 -2.47 -11.84
CA VAL A 134 -6.41 -3.34 -11.02
C VAL A 134 -5.61 -4.01 -9.91
N HIS A 135 -4.40 -4.49 -10.18
CA HIS A 135 -3.49 -5.04 -9.18
C HIS A 135 -3.24 -4.04 -8.03
N GLU A 136 -2.81 -2.82 -8.34
CA GLU A 136 -2.60 -1.78 -7.32
C GLU A 136 -3.90 -1.35 -6.65
N SER A 137 -5.03 -1.35 -7.36
CA SER A 137 -6.32 -1.06 -6.76
C SER A 137 -6.72 -2.09 -5.70
N GLY A 138 -6.35 -3.37 -5.88
CA GLY A 138 -6.55 -4.42 -4.88
C GLY A 138 -5.83 -4.09 -3.58
N HIS A 139 -4.56 -3.69 -3.68
CA HIS A 139 -3.80 -3.21 -2.52
C HIS A 139 -4.43 -1.97 -1.86
N LEU A 140 -4.88 -0.99 -2.66
CA LEU A 140 -5.54 0.23 -2.14
C LEU A 140 -6.85 -0.06 -1.42
N ILE A 141 -7.67 -0.96 -1.96
CA ILE A 141 -8.96 -1.36 -1.36
C ILE A 141 -8.73 -2.08 -0.03
N ALA A 142 -7.79 -3.03 0.01
CA ALA A 142 -7.44 -3.74 1.24
C ALA A 142 -6.87 -2.77 2.29
N ALA A 143 -5.93 -1.90 1.92
CA ALA A 143 -5.38 -0.90 2.82
C ALA A 143 -6.46 0.03 3.38
N LYS A 144 -7.40 0.48 2.53
CA LYS A 144 -8.55 1.30 2.94
C LYS A 144 -9.45 0.57 3.92
N LYS A 145 -9.74 -0.73 3.70
CA LYS A 145 -10.52 -1.57 4.61
C LYS A 145 -9.88 -1.64 6.00
N HIS A 146 -8.56 -1.70 6.08
CA HIS A 146 -7.80 -1.72 7.34
C HIS A 146 -7.40 -0.33 7.86
N LYS A 147 -7.93 0.75 7.27
CA LYS A 147 -7.65 2.16 7.63
C LYS A 147 -6.16 2.53 7.57
N ILE A 148 -5.38 1.85 6.73
CA ILE A 148 -3.97 2.18 6.49
C ILE A 148 -3.89 3.33 5.49
N LYS A 149 -3.10 4.35 5.83
CA LYS A 149 -2.83 5.48 4.93
C LYS A 149 -1.83 5.04 3.86
N THR A 150 -2.19 5.22 2.59
CA THR A 150 -1.33 4.87 1.44
C THR A 150 -1.11 6.06 0.51
N THR A 151 -0.14 5.94 -0.40
CA THR A 151 0.04 6.88 -1.52
C THR A 151 -0.81 6.49 -2.70
N TRP A 152 -0.92 7.41 -3.66
CA TRP A 152 -1.24 7.04 -5.03
C TRP A 152 -0.16 6.09 -5.60
N PRO A 153 -0.51 5.17 -6.51
CA PRO A 153 0.44 4.27 -7.13
C PRO A 153 1.52 5.01 -7.90
N TYR A 154 2.77 4.63 -7.70
CA TYR A 154 3.90 5.07 -8.50
C TYR A 154 4.15 4.03 -9.58
N PHE A 155 3.80 4.36 -10.82
CA PHE A 155 4.16 3.55 -11.98
C PHE A 155 5.64 3.76 -12.30
N ILE A 156 6.36 2.69 -12.63
CA ILE A 156 7.80 2.76 -12.89
C ILE A 156 8.00 2.54 -14.40
N PRO A 157 8.35 3.58 -15.16
CA PRO A 157 8.56 3.44 -16.59
C PRO A 157 9.74 2.50 -16.85
N GLY A 158 9.58 1.63 -17.85
CA GLY A 158 10.61 0.71 -18.29
C GLY A 158 11.43 1.27 -19.45
N VAL A 159 12.14 0.37 -20.13
CA VAL A 159 12.91 0.68 -21.33
C VAL A 159 12.20 -0.03 -22.49
N PRO A 160 11.33 0.67 -23.25
CA PRO A 160 10.58 0.06 -24.34
C PRO A 160 11.53 -0.42 -25.45
N VAL A 161 11.05 -1.33 -26.29
CA VAL A 161 11.76 -1.91 -27.46
C VAL A 161 12.89 -2.86 -27.10
N PHE A 162 13.77 -2.49 -26.18
CA PHE A 162 14.95 -3.29 -25.79
C PHE A 162 14.73 -4.15 -24.54
N GLY A 163 13.58 -4.02 -23.87
CA GLY A 163 13.29 -4.73 -22.64
C GLY A 163 11.80 -4.82 -22.34
N ILE A 164 11.44 -4.51 -21.10
CA ILE A 164 10.05 -4.43 -20.63
C ILE A 164 9.58 -2.98 -20.60
N PRO A 165 8.33 -2.69 -21.01
CA PRO A 165 7.84 -1.31 -21.12
C PRO A 165 7.57 -0.63 -19.77
N THR A 166 7.47 -1.41 -18.70
CA THR A 166 7.24 -0.95 -17.33
C THR A 166 7.84 -1.95 -16.35
N PHE A 167 8.40 -1.45 -15.24
CA PHE A 167 8.81 -2.27 -14.10
C PHE A 167 7.66 -2.54 -13.13
N GLY A 168 6.44 -2.12 -13.49
CA GLY A 168 5.23 -2.29 -12.69
C GLY A 168 4.83 -0.99 -12.00
N ALA A 169 4.06 -1.14 -10.93
CA ALA A 169 3.64 -0.05 -10.08
C ALA A 169 3.78 -0.46 -8.61
N LEU A 170 3.82 0.53 -7.72
CA LEU A 170 3.82 0.27 -6.28
C LEU A 170 3.11 1.37 -5.51
N ILE A 171 2.37 0.97 -4.48
CA ILE A 171 1.89 1.88 -3.44
C ILE A 171 2.87 1.91 -2.26
N GLN A 172 3.02 3.08 -1.66
CA GLN A 172 3.78 3.23 -0.43
C GLN A 172 2.82 3.36 0.76
N SER A 173 2.95 2.48 1.75
CA SER A 173 2.27 2.68 3.04
C SER A 173 2.89 3.88 3.75
N ARG A 174 2.04 4.81 4.19
CA ARG A 174 2.38 5.96 5.04
C ARG A 174 1.98 5.76 6.50
N GLY A 175 1.20 4.71 6.78
CA GLY A 175 0.83 4.32 8.13
C GLY A 175 1.63 3.11 8.62
N LEU A 176 1.63 2.92 9.93
CA LEU A 176 2.24 1.76 10.56
C LEU A 176 1.38 0.52 10.33
N THR A 177 2.01 -0.58 9.91
CA THR A 177 1.36 -1.89 9.83
C THR A 177 1.26 -2.47 11.24
N ILE A 178 0.03 -2.65 11.70
CA ILE A 178 -0.26 -2.93 13.12
C ILE A 178 -0.01 -4.41 13.47
N ASN A 179 -0.38 -5.33 12.59
CA ASN A 179 -0.21 -6.76 12.79
C ASN A 179 0.09 -7.50 11.46
N ARG A 180 0.49 -8.76 11.56
CA ARG A 180 0.83 -9.61 10.41
C ARG A 180 -0.40 -9.99 9.57
N ASP A 181 -1.55 -10.14 10.21
CA ASP A 181 -2.81 -10.50 9.55
C ASP A 181 -3.21 -9.41 8.54
N ILE A 182 -3.19 -8.14 8.95
CA ILE A 182 -3.44 -6.99 8.08
C ILE A 182 -2.38 -6.87 6.99
N LEU A 183 -1.10 -7.10 7.32
CA LEU A 183 -0.03 -7.07 6.33
C LEU A 183 -0.25 -8.13 5.24
N PHE A 184 -0.68 -9.33 5.63
CA PHE A 184 -1.00 -10.42 4.72
C PHE A 184 -2.19 -10.08 3.83
N ASP A 185 -3.29 -9.60 4.40
CA ASP A 185 -4.50 -9.21 3.65
C ASP A 185 -4.19 -8.16 2.58
N VAL A 186 -3.39 -7.13 2.94
CA VAL A 186 -2.97 -6.10 1.98
C VAL A 186 -2.02 -6.68 0.94
N ALA A 187 -1.06 -7.53 1.32
CA ALA A 187 -0.08 -8.11 0.41
C ALA A 187 -0.70 -9.05 -0.64
N ILE A 188 -1.73 -9.81 -0.28
CA ILE A 188 -2.36 -10.80 -1.19
C ILE A 188 -3.45 -10.18 -2.08
N ALA A 189 -4.07 -9.08 -1.66
CA ALA A 189 -5.19 -8.47 -2.38
C ALA A 189 -4.83 -8.03 -3.80
N GLY A 190 -3.65 -7.43 -4.01
CA GLY A 190 -3.19 -7.00 -5.33
C GLY A 190 -2.96 -8.17 -6.29
N PRO A 191 -2.16 -9.19 -5.92
CA PRO A 191 -1.98 -10.40 -6.72
C PRO A 191 -3.30 -11.10 -7.09
N ILE A 192 -4.24 -11.23 -6.17
CA ILE A 192 -5.56 -11.83 -6.46
C ILE A 192 -6.33 -10.98 -7.47
N ALA A 193 -6.42 -9.67 -7.26
CA ALA A 193 -7.11 -8.77 -8.19
C ALA A 193 -6.46 -8.79 -9.59
N GLY A 194 -5.12 -8.76 -9.63
CA GLY A 194 -4.33 -8.85 -10.86
C GLY A 194 -4.53 -10.18 -11.59
N LEU A 195 -4.58 -11.30 -10.88
CA LEU A 195 -4.83 -12.61 -11.48
C LEU A 195 -6.23 -12.69 -12.10
N ILE A 196 -7.26 -12.23 -11.39
CA ILE A 196 -8.65 -12.24 -11.88
C ILE A 196 -8.75 -11.44 -13.18
N ILE A 197 -8.22 -10.22 -13.22
CA ILE A 197 -8.30 -9.39 -14.42
C ILE A 197 -7.42 -9.95 -15.56
N ALA A 198 -6.26 -10.52 -15.25
CA ALA A 198 -5.40 -11.14 -16.25
C ALA A 198 -6.10 -12.33 -16.92
N ILE A 199 -6.83 -13.15 -16.17
CA ILE A 199 -7.65 -14.24 -16.73
C ILE A 199 -8.72 -13.68 -17.67
N ILE A 200 -9.46 -12.64 -17.26
CA ILE A 200 -10.52 -12.03 -18.08
C ILE A 200 -9.95 -11.48 -19.40
N VAL A 201 -8.86 -10.71 -19.31
CA VAL A 201 -8.22 -10.10 -20.48
C VAL A 201 -7.63 -11.17 -21.40
N SER A 202 -7.03 -12.22 -20.84
CA SER A 202 -6.46 -13.33 -21.61
C SER A 202 -7.55 -14.15 -22.32
N MET A 203 -8.66 -14.44 -21.63
CA MET A 203 -9.81 -15.12 -22.23
C MET A 203 -10.42 -14.28 -23.36
N PHE A 204 -10.59 -12.97 -23.15
CA PHE A 204 -11.07 -12.07 -24.19
C PHE A 204 -10.15 -12.10 -25.41
N GLY A 205 -8.83 -11.95 -25.20
CA GLY A 205 -7.84 -12.05 -26.27
C GLY A 205 -7.90 -13.37 -27.02
N ALA A 206 -8.00 -14.50 -26.31
CA ALA A 206 -8.08 -15.83 -26.91
C ALA A 206 -9.38 -16.07 -27.70
N LEU A 207 -10.48 -15.39 -27.36
CA LEU A 207 -11.76 -15.50 -28.07
C LEU A 207 -11.84 -14.57 -29.30
N THR A 208 -11.03 -13.52 -29.34
CA THR A 208 -11.04 -12.51 -30.42
C THR A 208 -9.82 -12.58 -31.36
N SER A 209 -8.87 -13.48 -31.09
CA SER A 209 -7.70 -13.76 -31.96
C SER A 209 -7.95 -14.96 -32.86
#